data_AF-A0A8T0FC77-F1
#
_entry.id   AF-A0A8T0FC77-F1
#
_cell.length_a   1.000
_cell.length_b   1.000
_cell.length_c   1.000
_cell.angle_alpha   90.00
_cell.angle_beta   90.00
_cell.angle_gamma   90.00
#
_symmetry.space_group_name_H-M   'P 1'
#
loop_
_entity.id
_entity.type
_entity.pdbx_description
1 polymer ?
#
loop_
_entity_poly.entity_id
_entity_poly.type
_entity_poly.pdbx_seq_one_letter_code
_entity_poly.pdbx_strand_id
1 'polypeptide(L)'
;MIDKQALRKYLDTLIIEHESKISRTVIETLLKIHRKILCNENEAQFRSINPDNPIFLEKVWSLLPARQFMKKCGWFFDVVENAN
;
A
#
# COMPACT_ATOMS: atom_id res chain seq x y z
N MET A 1 17.68 4.82 -2.27
CA MET A 1 17.59 3.53 -2.98
C MET A 1 16.53 2.68 -2.30
N ILE A 2 15.62 2.05 -3.04
CA ILE A 2 14.59 1.18 -2.45
C ILE A 2 15.27 -0.04 -1.81
N ASP A 3 15.01 -0.25 -0.52
CA ASP A 3 15.52 -1.41 0.23
C ASP A 3 14.64 -2.64 -0.05
N LYS A 4 15.08 -3.45 -1.02
CA LYS A 4 14.38 -4.65 -1.45
C LYS A 4 14.25 -5.71 -0.35
N GLN A 5 15.20 -5.74 0.59
CA GLN A 5 15.20 -6.72 1.68
C GLN A 5 14.11 -6.37 2.70
N ALA A 6 13.98 -5.08 3.06
CA ALA A 6 12.88 -4.61 3.89
C ALA A 6 11.51 -4.87 3.25
N LEU A 7 11.36 -4.57 1.95
CA LEU A 7 10.11 -4.84 1.23
C LEU A 7 9.74 -6.32 1.26
N ARG A 8 10.70 -7.21 1.02
CA ARG A 8 10.48 -8.65 1.10
C ARG A 8 10.05 -9.07 2.50
N LYS A 9 10.72 -8.57 3.54
CA LYS A 9 10.38 -8.88 4.94
C LYS A 9 8.92 -8.55 5.24
N TYR A 10 8.41 -7.40 4.80
CA TYR A 10 7.01 -7.04 5.03
C TYR A 10 6.03 -7.99 4.32
N LEU A 11 6.35 -8.45 3.11
CA LEU A 11 5.52 -9.44 2.41
C LEU A 11 5.59 -10.82 3.06
N ASP A 12 6.77 -11.25 3.50
CA ASP A 12 6.93 -12.52 4.22
C ASP A 12 6.13 -12.49 5.53
N THR A 13 6.21 -11.39 6.30
CA THR A 13 5.39 -11.17 7.50
C THR A 13 3.89 -11.25 7.19
N LEU A 14 3.43 -10.58 6.13
CA LEU A 14 2.02 -10.64 5.71
C LEU A 14 1.55 -12.07 5.39
N ILE A 15 2.42 -12.91 4.81
CA ILE A 15 2.10 -14.29 4.48
C ILE A 15 2.10 -15.19 5.73
N ILE A 16 2.99 -14.93 6.69
CA ILE A 16 3.11 -15.72 7.92
C ILE A 16 1.98 -15.39 8.91
N GLU A 17 1.64 -14.12 9.07
CA GLU A 17 0.73 -13.65 10.13
C GLU A 17 -0.76 -13.69 9.75
N HIS A 18 -1.08 -13.91 8.47
CA HIS A 18 -2.47 -13.87 7.98
C HIS A 18 -2.82 -15.09 7.13
N GLU A 19 -4.11 -15.38 7.06
CA GLU A 19 -4.63 -16.44 6.20
C GLU A 19 -4.29 -16.17 4.73
N SER A 20 -4.00 -17.25 3.99
CA SER A 20 -3.66 -17.22 2.57
C SER A 20 -4.60 -16.35 1.72
N LYS A 21 -5.91 -16.39 1.99
CA LYS A 21 -6.91 -15.57 1.29
C LYS A 21 -6.72 -14.06 1.51
N ILE A 22 -6.41 -13.66 2.74
CA ILE A 22 -6.17 -12.27 3.12
C ILE A 22 -4.86 -11.80 2.48
N SER A 23 -3.77 -12.54 2.69
CA SER A 23 -2.45 -12.18 2.16
C SER A 23 -2.47 -12.06 0.64
N ARG A 24 -3.15 -12.97 -0.07
CA ARG A 24 -3.33 -12.90 -1.52
C ARG A 24 -4.10 -11.65 -1.94
N THR A 25 -5.22 -11.36 -1.28
CA THR A 25 -6.05 -10.18 -1.60
C THR A 25 -5.26 -8.88 -1.44
N VAL A 26 -4.45 -8.79 -0.39
CA VAL A 26 -3.60 -7.63 -0.11
C VAL A 26 -2.53 -7.48 -1.20
N ILE A 27 -1.79 -8.55 -1.50
CA ILE A 27 -0.72 -8.54 -2.50
C ILE A 27 -1.26 -8.18 -3.89
N GLU A 28 -2.38 -8.78 -4.30
CA GLU A 28 -3.04 -8.44 -5.57
C GLU A 28 -3.48 -6.97 -5.61
N THR A 29 -3.95 -6.43 -4.49
CA THR A 29 -4.33 -5.01 -4.39
C THR A 29 -3.12 -4.10 -4.51
N LEU A 30 -2.03 -4.39 -3.79
CA LEU A 30 -0.77 -3.66 -3.90
C LEU A 30 -0.24 -3.67 -5.33
N LEU A 31 -0.25 -4.82 -6.00
CA LEU A 31 0.16 -4.93 -7.40
C LEU A 31 -0.73 -4.10 -8.33
N LYS A 32 -2.06 -4.11 -8.14
CA LYS A 32 -3.00 -3.29 -8.93
C LYS A 32 -2.71 -1.79 -8.77
N ILE A 33 -2.47 -1.32 -7.56
CA ILE A 33 -2.14 0.08 -7.27
C ILE A 33 -0.87 0.49 -8.03
N HIS A 34 0.23 -0.26 -7.86
CA HIS A 34 1.51 0.11 -8.47
C HIS A 34 1.48 -0.03 -10.00
N ARG A 35 0.79 -1.05 -10.54
CA ARG A 35 0.60 -1.20 -12.00
C ARG A 35 -0.16 -0.01 -12.60
N LYS A 36 -1.19 0.51 -11.93
CA LYS A 36 -1.92 1.69 -12.43
C LYS A 36 -1.01 2.90 -12.58
N ILE A 37 -0.09 3.13 -11.64
CA ILE A 37 0.91 4.20 -11.74
C ILE A 37 1.85 3.95 -12.91
N LEU A 38 2.39 2.74 -13.03
CA LEU A 38 3.33 2.39 -14.10
C LEU A 38 2.71 2.50 -15.50
N CYS A 39 1.45 2.14 -15.66
CA CYS A 39 0.75 2.23 -16.95
C CYS A 39 0.27 3.65 -17.28
N ASN A 40 0.18 4.55 -16.30
CA ASN A 40 -0.38 5.90 -16.46
C ASN A 40 0.51 6.91 -15.73
N GLU A 41 1.80 6.90 -16.06
CA GLU A 41 2.84 7.61 -15.32
C GLU A 41 2.69 9.14 -15.29
N ASN A 42 1.87 9.71 -16.17
CA ASN A 42 1.62 11.15 -16.26
C ASN A 42 0.33 11.58 -15.55
N GLU A 43 -0.46 10.63 -15.05
CA GLU A 43 -1.76 10.91 -14.43
C GLU A 43 -1.64 10.93 -12.91
N ALA A 44 -1.68 12.13 -12.32
CA ALA A 44 -1.52 12.33 -10.88
C ALA A 44 -2.56 11.59 -10.03
N GLN A 45 -3.77 11.37 -10.55
CA GLN A 45 -4.85 10.67 -9.86
C GLN A 45 -4.52 9.24 -9.42
N PHE A 46 -3.55 8.57 -10.07
CA PHE A 46 -3.14 7.21 -9.66
C PHE A 46 -2.10 7.20 -8.54
N ARG A 47 -1.52 8.38 -8.21
CA ARG A 47 -0.58 8.56 -7.09
C ARG A 47 -1.27 9.02 -5.81
N SER A 48 -2.60 9.15 -5.82
CA SER A 48 -3.41 9.41 -4.64
C SER A 48 -4.36 8.24 -4.38
N ILE A 49 -4.62 7.97 -3.11
CA ILE A 49 -5.63 7.01 -2.67
C ILE A 49 -6.52 7.75 -1.69
N ASN A 50 -7.83 7.70 -1.91
CA ASN A 50 -8.79 8.26 -0.97
C ASN A 50 -8.64 7.53 0.39
N PRO A 51 -8.25 8.22 1.47
CA PRO A 51 -8.09 7.61 2.78
C PRO A 51 -9.41 7.05 3.31
N ASP A 52 -10.56 7.57 2.89
CA ASP A 52 -11.89 7.10 3.32
C ASP A 52 -12.38 5.90 2.51
N ASN A 53 -11.60 5.38 1.55
CA ASN A 53 -11.98 4.19 0.82
C ASN A 53 -11.99 2.98 1.77
N PRO A 54 -13.17 2.42 2.12
CA PRO A 54 -13.26 1.40 3.15
C PRO A 54 -12.56 0.11 2.73
N ILE A 55 -12.56 -0.21 1.43
CA ILE A 55 -11.89 -1.40 0.91
C ILE A 55 -10.38 -1.29 1.07
N PHE A 56 -9.81 -0.11 0.80
CA PHE A 56 -8.38 0.12 0.97
C PHE A 56 -7.99 0.14 2.45
N LEU A 57 -8.76 0.85 3.28
CA LEU A 57 -8.53 0.92 4.72
C LEU A 57 -8.57 -0.45 5.37
N GLU A 58 -9.67 -1.17 5.17
CA GLU A 58 -9.92 -2.44 5.85
C GLU A 58 -8.98 -3.54 5.36
N LYS A 59 -8.66 -3.57 4.06
CA LYS A 59 -7.92 -4.70 3.48
C LYS A 59 -6.42 -4.47 3.35
N VAL A 60 -5.96 -3.22 3.26
CA VAL A 60 -4.53 -2.92 3.04
C VAL A 60 -3.98 -2.08 4.18
N TRP A 61 -4.61 -0.95 4.49
CA TRP A 61 -4.04 -0.01 5.44
C TRP A 61 -4.11 -0.51 6.88
N SER A 62 -5.14 -1.28 7.25
CA SER A 62 -5.32 -1.90 8.57
C SER A 62 -4.18 -2.85 8.93
N LEU A 63 -3.60 -3.54 7.93
CA LEU A 63 -2.55 -4.53 8.13
C LEU A 63 -1.19 -3.84 8.23
N LEU A 64 -0.55 -3.95 9.40
CA LEU A 64 0.75 -3.35 9.68
C LEU A 64 1.82 -3.69 8.61
N PRO A 65 2.05 -4.95 8.20
CA PRO A 65 3.06 -5.26 7.20
C PRO A 65 2.76 -4.61 5.84
N ALA A 66 1.49 -4.58 5.42
CA ALA A 66 1.09 -3.94 4.16
C ALA A 66 1.29 -2.41 4.20
N ARG A 67 0.94 -1.76 5.32
CA ARG A 67 1.18 -0.34 5.55
C ARG A 67 2.67 0.00 5.52
N GLN A 68 3.51 -0.82 6.16
CA GLN A 68 4.97 -0.64 6.16
C GLN A 68 5.55 -0.81 4.76
N PHE A 69 5.07 -1.79 3.99
CA PHE A 69 5.43 -1.96 2.59
C PHE A 69 5.12 -0.71 1.77
N MET A 70 3.89 -0.18 1.87
CA MET A 70 3.50 1.03 1.15
C MET A 70 4.37 2.24 1.54
N LYS A 71 4.59 2.46 2.83
CA LYS A 71 5.49 3.55 3.30
C LYS A 71 6.90 3.42 2.71
N LYS A 72 7.44 2.20 2.66
CA LYS A 72 8.76 1.95 2.10
C LYS A 72 8.82 2.11 0.57
N CYS A 73 7.68 1.94 -0.11
CA CYS A 73 7.51 2.27 -1.53
C CYS A 73 7.29 3.78 -1.80
N GLY A 74 7.25 4.62 -0.76
CA GLY A 74 7.12 6.07 -0.90
C GLY A 74 5.69 6.62 -0.71
N TRP A 75 4.75 5.81 -0.24
CA TRP A 75 3.42 6.30 0.13
C TRP A 75 3.45 6.96 1.51
N PHE A 76 2.86 8.14 1.64
CA PHE A 76 2.74 8.86 2.91
C PHE A 76 1.29 9.32 3.11
N PHE A 77 0.92 9.51 4.38
CA PHE A 77 -0.33 10.19 4.70
C PHE A 77 -0.08 11.68 4.51
N ASP A 78 -0.82 12.30 3.61
CA ASP A 78 -0.86 13.75 3.52
C ASP A 78 -1.85 14.22 4.58
N VAL A 79 -1.33 14.67 5.72
CA VAL A 79 -2.16 15.40 6.68
C VAL A 79 -2.25 16.80 6.09
N VAL A 80 -3.37 17.11 5.43
CA VAL A 80 -3.69 18.50 5.13
C VAL A 80 -3.88 19.15 6.50
N GLU A 81 -2.83 19.77 7.02
CA GLU A 81 -2.92 20.69 8.15
C GLU A 81 -3.83 21.82 7.68
N ASN A 82 -5.11 21.76 8.06
CA ASN A 82 -5.97 22.93 8.02
C ASN A 82 -5.40 23.91 9.04
N ALA A 83 -4.52 24.81 8.56
CA ALA A 83 -4.16 26.02 9.26
C ALA A 83 -5.43 26.86 9.41
N ASN A 84 -6.09 26.72 10.56
CA ASN A 84 -7.06 27.67 11.09
C ASN A 84 -6.34 28.66 12.00
#